data_AF-A0AAV4V2J7-F1
#
_entry.id   AF-A0AAV4V2J7-F1
#
_cell.length_a   1.000
_cell.length_b   1.000
_cell.length_c   1.000
_cell.angle_alpha   90.00
_cell.angle_beta   90.00
_cell.angle_gamma   90.00
#
_symmetry.space_group_name_H-M   'P 1'
#
loop_
_entity.id
_entity.type
_entity.pdbx_description
1 polymer ?
#
loop_
_entity_poly.entity_id
_entity_poly.type
_entity_poly.pdbx_seq_one_letter_code
_entity_poly.pdbx_strand_id
1 'polypeptide(L)'
;MIYQQKVTPDDIFLQLSGKGPGSNSCEGLLVKIKLDDTNSSDEIDLKISETSMVCKTQKYYLDLDFPRNMDPEKCSAKWDQTTKCLEAKLSFNEDGMLL
;
A
#
# COMPACT_ATOMS: atom_id res chain seq x y z
N MET A 1 -6.57 -5.45 -2.25
CA MET A 1 -5.58 -4.42 -2.63
C MET A 1 -6.33 -3.24 -3.22
N ILE A 2 -6.13 -2.04 -2.69
CA ILE A 2 -6.83 -0.82 -3.15
C ILE A 2 -5.77 0.18 -3.61
N TYR A 3 -5.94 0.71 -4.81
CA TYR A 3 -5.10 1.74 -5.40
C TYR A 3 -5.50 3.12 -4.85
N GLN A 4 -4.56 3.89 -4.30
CA GLN A 4 -4.82 5.22 -3.73
C GLN A 4 -4.34 6.34 -4.65
N GLN A 5 -5.22 7.30 -4.92
CA GLN A 5 -4.96 8.55 -5.64
C GLN A 5 -5.21 9.72 -4.70
N LYS A 6 -4.24 10.62 -4.57
CA LYS A 6 -4.43 11.86 -3.83
C LYS A 6 -4.93 12.90 -4.83
N VAL A 7 -6.25 13.11 -4.82
CA VAL A 7 -6.93 14.10 -5.66
C VAL A 7 -7.13 15.40 -4.89
N THR A 8 -6.82 16.53 -5.54
CA THR A 8 -7.01 17.88 -5.02
C THR A 8 -8.30 18.46 -5.61
N PRO A 9 -8.98 19.43 -4.96
CA PRO A 9 -10.15 20.10 -5.56
C PRO A 9 -9.91 20.68 -6.97
N ASP A 10 -8.71 21.16 -7.29
CA ASP A 10 -8.31 21.56 -8.65
C ASP A 10 -8.39 20.39 -9.67
N ASP A 11 -8.04 19.17 -9.26
CA ASP A 11 -8.08 17.97 -10.11
C ASP A 11 -9.52 17.57 -10.46
N ILE A 12 -10.47 17.78 -9.54
CA ILE A 12 -11.88 17.39 -9.71
C ILE A 12 -12.68 18.49 -10.40
N PHE A 13 -12.41 19.76 -10.08
CA PHE A 13 -13.24 20.89 -10.51
C PHE A 13 -12.72 21.57 -11.78
N LEU A 14 -11.39 21.66 -11.96
CA LEU A 14 -10.80 22.34 -13.10
C LEU A 14 -10.18 21.35 -14.11
N GLN A 15 -9.98 20.09 -13.72
CA GLN A 15 -9.44 19.02 -14.56
C GLN A 15 -8.08 19.39 -15.20
N LEU A 16 -7.32 20.27 -14.55
CA LEU A 16 -6.11 20.90 -15.10
C LEU A 16 -4.84 20.05 -14.96
N SER A 17 -4.81 19.06 -14.06
CA SER A 17 -3.56 18.36 -13.71
C SER A 17 -3.35 17.01 -14.40
N GLY A 18 -4.20 16.62 -15.37
CA GLY A 18 -4.04 15.35 -16.10
C GLY A 18 -4.22 14.08 -15.25
N LYS A 19 -4.57 14.19 -13.97
CA LYS A 19 -4.92 13.07 -13.09
C LYS A 19 -6.26 12.49 -13.52
N GLY A 20 -6.24 11.46 -14.37
CA GLY A 20 -7.43 10.73 -14.79
C GLY A 20 -7.84 9.61 -13.81
N PRO A 21 -9.08 9.10 -13.90
CA PRO A 21 -9.60 8.00 -13.05
C PRO A 21 -8.93 6.64 -13.30
N GLY A 22 -7.98 6.57 -14.23
CA GLY A 22 -7.18 5.37 -14.49
C GLY A 22 -6.09 5.17 -13.44
N SER A 23 -5.65 3.93 -13.26
CA SER A 23 -4.58 3.55 -12.32
C SER A 23 -3.23 4.25 -12.59
N ASN A 24 -3.05 4.84 -13.77
CA ASN A 24 -1.85 5.59 -14.17
C ASN A 24 -1.53 6.76 -13.21
N SER A 25 -2.54 7.36 -12.57
CA SER A 25 -2.36 8.49 -11.64
C SER A 25 -2.26 8.07 -10.17
N CYS A 26 -2.15 6.77 -9.86
CA CYS A 26 -2.00 6.30 -8.47
C CYS A 26 -0.64 6.64 -7.90
N GLU A 27 -0.67 7.34 -6.77
CA GLU A 27 0.49 7.76 -5.99
C GLU A 27 0.83 6.72 -4.91
N GLY A 28 -0.06 5.77 -4.61
CA GLY A 28 0.22 4.70 -3.66
C GLY A 28 -0.75 3.52 -3.68
N LEU A 29 -0.52 2.59 -2.76
CA LEU A 29 -1.32 1.39 -2.53
C LEU A 29 -1.71 1.28 -1.06
N LEU A 30 -2.94 0.85 -0.82
CA LEU A 30 -3.45 0.44 0.48
C LEU A 30 -3.71 -1.07 0.46
N VAL A 31 -2.95 -1.81 1.26
CA VAL A 31 -3.12 -3.24 1.43
C VAL A 31 -3.73 -3.51 2.80
N LYS A 32 -4.91 -4.14 2.80
CA LYS A 32 -5.59 -4.60 4.02
C LYS A 32 -5.56 -6.11 4.04
N ILE A 33 -4.97 -6.69 5.08
CA ILE A 33 -4.83 -8.12 5.26
C ILE A 33 -5.61 -8.50 6.51
N LYS A 34 -6.60 -9.38 6.36
CA LYS A 34 -7.33 -9.95 7.50
C LYS A 34 -6.55 -11.14 8.03
N LEU A 35 -6.24 -11.13 9.32
CA LEU A 35 -5.48 -12.16 10.02
C LEU A 35 -6.30 -12.62 11.23
N ASP A 36 -7.40 -13.33 10.98
CA ASP A 36 -8.38 -13.70 12.01
C ASP A 36 -7.80 -14.60 13.11
N ASP A 37 -6.72 -15.34 12.83
CA ASP A 37 -6.03 -16.20 13.80
C ASP A 37 -4.87 -15.50 14.55
N THR A 38 -4.52 -14.27 14.20
CA THR A 38 -3.43 -13.54 14.84
C THR A 38 -3.99 -12.62 15.92
N ASN A 39 -3.43 -12.71 17.13
CA ASN A 39 -3.92 -11.93 18.27
C ASN A 39 -2.97 -10.77 18.62
N SER A 40 -1.66 -10.97 18.43
CA SER A 40 -0.64 -9.97 18.75
C SER A 40 0.14 -9.53 17.51
N SER A 41 0.57 -8.26 17.49
CA SER A 41 1.45 -7.73 16.43
C SER A 41 2.80 -8.42 16.39
N ASP A 42 3.29 -8.93 17.53
CA ASP A 42 4.57 -9.64 17.64
C ASP A 42 4.57 -10.97 16.87
N GLU A 43 3.40 -11.51 16.54
CA GLU A 43 3.25 -12.71 15.71
C GLU A 43 3.27 -12.40 14.20
N ILE A 44 3.36 -11.11 13.84
CA ILE A 44 3.31 -10.62 12.47
C ILE A 44 4.71 -10.13 12.08
N ASP A 45 5.36 -10.88 11.20
CA ASP A 45 6.60 -10.48 10.54
C ASP A 45 6.25 -9.80 9.22
N LEU A 46 6.33 -8.47 9.19
CA LEU A 46 6.08 -7.67 7.98
C LEU A 46 7.39 -7.10 7.46
N LYS A 47 7.76 -7.51 6.25
CA LYS A 47 8.91 -6.98 5.52
C LYS A 47 8.44 -6.29 4.25
N ILE A 48 8.68 -4.98 4.19
CA ILE A 48 8.41 -4.17 3.00
C ILE A 48 9.76 -3.88 2.33
N SER A 49 9.86 -4.21 1.05
CA SER A 49 10.99 -3.88 0.17
C SER A 49 10.49 -2.96 -0.94
N GLU A 50 11.40 -2.42 -1.75
CA GLU A 50 11.03 -1.54 -2.87
C GLU A 50 10.15 -2.23 -3.91
N THR A 51 10.35 -3.52 -4.14
CA THR A 51 9.65 -4.27 -5.20
C THR A 51 8.60 -5.25 -4.69
N SER A 52 8.64 -5.60 -3.40
CA SER A 52 7.71 -6.59 -2.84
C SER A 52 7.46 -6.38 -1.36
N MET A 53 6.34 -6.92 -0.88
CA MET A 53 6.00 -6.99 0.53
C MET A 53 5.68 -8.42 0.92
N VAL A 54 6.33 -8.86 2.00
CA VAL A 54 6.12 -10.17 2.59
C VAL A 54 5.53 -9.98 3.97
N CYS A 55 4.39 -10.61 4.21
CA CYS A 55 3.76 -10.70 5.53
C CYS A 55 3.72 -12.17 5.93
N LYS A 56 4.40 -12.52 7.02
CA LYS A 56 4.41 -13.86 7.59
C LYS A 56 3.79 -13.84 8.98
N THR A 57 2.97 -14.82 9.27
CA THR A 57 2.51 -15.15 10.61
C THR A 57 2.71 -16.64 10.86
N GLN A 58 2.38 -17.13 12.05
CA GLN A 58 2.48 -18.55 12.36
C GLN A 58 1.64 -19.46 11.44
N LYS A 59 0.53 -18.93 10.89
CA LYS A 59 -0.39 -19.68 10.03
C LYS A 59 -0.43 -19.22 8.57
N TYR A 60 -0.11 -17.96 8.31
CA TYR A 60 -0.30 -17.34 7.00
C TYR A 60 1.01 -16.83 6.43
N TYR A 61 1.18 -17.00 5.12
CA TYR A 61 2.27 -16.43 4.35
C TYR A 61 1.65 -15.66 3.17
N LEU A 62 1.98 -14.39 3.05
CA LEU A 62 1.63 -13.54 1.93
C LEU A 62 2.90 -12.94 1.35
N ASP A 63 3.08 -13.12 0.06
CA ASP A 63 4.13 -12.49 -0.73
C ASP A 63 3.43 -11.72 -1.86
N LEU A 64 3.69 -10.42 -1.93
CA LEU A 64 3.03 -9.52 -2.83
C LEU A 64 4.07 -8.68 -3.56
N ASP A 65 4.27 -8.98 -4.83
CA ASP A 65 5.06 -8.16 -5.73
C ASP A 65 4.30 -6.89 -6.12
N PHE A 66 5.01 -5.77 -6.13
CA PHE A 66 4.46 -4.49 -6.53
C PHE A 66 4.58 -4.29 -8.04
N PRO A 67 3.58 -3.63 -8.67
CA PRO A 67 3.64 -3.32 -10.10
C PRO A 67 4.70 -2.25 -10.44
N ARG A 68 5.13 -1.46 -9.44
CA ARG A 68 6.14 -0.40 -9.54
C ARG A 68 6.90 -0.30 -8.23
N ASN A 69 8.12 0.21 -8.30
CA ASN A 69 8.96 0.43 -7.14
C ASN A 69 8.29 1.39 -6.14
N MET A 70 8.35 1.00 -4.88
CA MET A 70 7.85 1.75 -3.73
C MET A 70 8.99 2.45 -3.02
N ASP A 71 8.66 3.53 -2.34
CA ASP A 71 9.54 4.22 -1.41
C ASP A 71 9.33 3.63 0.00
N PRO A 72 10.27 2.81 0.52
CA PRO A 72 10.10 2.12 1.80
C PRO A 72 10.10 3.09 2.98
N GLU A 73 10.70 4.27 2.87
CA GLU A 73 10.69 5.29 3.93
C GLU A 73 9.32 5.95 4.09
N LYS A 74 8.56 6.05 2.99
CA LYS A 74 7.18 6.56 2.98
C LYS A 74 6.13 5.47 3.19
N CYS A 75 6.53 4.23 3.44
CA CYS A 75 5.63 3.13 3.75
C CYS A 75 5.33 3.09 5.25
N SER A 76 4.07 2.82 5.61
CA SER A 76 3.65 2.63 7.01
C SER A 76 2.69 1.46 7.13
N ALA A 77 2.79 0.72 8.23
CA ALA A 77 1.89 -0.39 8.52
C ALA A 77 1.31 -0.25 9.92
N LYS A 78 0.02 -0.58 10.07
CA LYS A 78 -0.72 -0.51 11.32
C LYS A 78 -1.51 -1.80 11.51
N TRP A 79 -1.33 -2.43 12.67
CA TRP A 79 -2.12 -3.57 13.10
C TRP A 79 -3.27 -3.10 13.99
N ASP A 80 -4.48 -3.53 13.67
CA ASP A 80 -5.68 -3.29 14.47
C ASP A 80 -6.17 -4.63 15.05
N GLN A 81 -5.90 -4.85 16.35
CA GLN A 81 -6.29 -6.09 17.07
C GLN A 81 -7.80 -6.30 17.11
N THR A 82 -8.59 -5.23 17.27
CA THR A 82 -10.05 -5.29 17.36
C THR A 82 -10.67 -5.83 16.08
N THR A 83 -10.14 -5.43 14.92
CA THR A 83 -10.64 -5.85 13.59
C THR A 83 -9.83 -7.00 13.00
N LYS A 84 -8.77 -7.42 13.68
CA LYS A 84 -7.79 -8.40 13.21
C LYS A 84 -7.29 -8.09 11.80
N CYS A 85 -7.04 -6.81 11.53
CA CYS A 85 -6.64 -6.31 10.22
C CYS A 85 -5.29 -5.62 10.28
N LEU A 86 -4.39 -5.99 9.38
CA LEU A 86 -3.16 -5.27 9.10
C LEU A 86 -3.39 -4.34 7.91
N GLU A 87 -3.23 -3.03 8.13
CA GLU A 87 -3.33 -2.01 7.09
C GLU A 87 -1.93 -1.47 6.77
N ALA A 88 -1.46 -1.72 5.55
CA ALA A 88 -0.20 -1.19 5.02
C ALA A 88 -0.48 -0.11 3.97
N LYS A 89 0.02 1.10 4.20
CA LYS A 89 0.02 2.24 3.30
C LYS A 89 1.38 2.34 2.65
N LEU A 90 1.39 2.26 1.33
CA LEU A 90 2.60 2.19 0.52
C LEU A 90 2.57 3.31 -0.50
N SER A 91 3.70 3.98 -0.71
CA SER A 91 3.80 5.11 -1.65
C SER A 91 4.75 4.73 -2.78
N PHE A 92 4.36 4.97 -4.03
CA PHE A 92 5.23 4.72 -5.17
C PHE A 92 6.38 5.74 -5.19
N ASN A 93 7.55 5.33 -5.68
CA ASN A 93 8.63 6.26 -5.93
C ASN A 93 8.30 7.10 -7.20
N GLU A 94 8.41 8.43 -7.09
CA GLU A 94 8.14 9.36 -8.20
C GLU A 94 9.28 9.40 -9.23
N ASP A 95 10.43 8.78 -8.95
CA ASP A 95 11.62 8.78 -9.81
C ASP A 95 11.47 7.92 -11.10
N GLY A 96 10.34 7.24 -11.27
CA GLY A 96 10.10 6.26 -12.34
C GLY A 96 9.22 6.72 -13.49
N MET A 97 9.02 8.02 -13.72
CA MET A 97 8.36 8.52 -14.92
C MET A 97 9.37 8.86 -16.01
N LEU A 98 10.15 7.86 -16.46
CA LEU A 98 10.85 7.93 -17.75
C LEU A 98 9.99 7.23 -18.81
N LEU A 99 9.21 8.04 -19.51
CA LEU A 99 8.83 7.79 -20.91
C LEU A 99 9.51 8.86 -21.76
#